data_AF-A0A3N9XDN7-F1
#
_entry.id   AF-A0A3N9XDN7-F1
#
_cell.length_a   1.000
_cell.length_b   1.000
_cell.length_c   1.000
_cell.angle_alpha   90.00
_cell.angle_beta   90.00
_cell.angle_gamma   90.00
#
_symmetry.space_group_name_H-M   'P 1'
#
loop_
_entity.id
_entity.type
_entity.pdbx_description
1 polymer ?
#
loop_
_entity_poly.entity_id
_entity_poly.type
_entity_poly.pdbx_seq_one_letter_code
_entity_poly.pdbx_strand_id
1 'polypeptide(L)' 'MEQTIDPTLGPVLARTGDERAVLTSFLDFHRAVVVRKLRGLSDADARRRLVPSATTLVGLVKHLTLVERNWFPTLLAP' A
#
# COMPACT_ATOMS: atom_id res chain seq x y z
N MET A 1 8.72 -24.93 0.38
CA MET A 1 9.61 -23.89 0.94
C MET A 1 9.54 -22.71 0.00
N GLU A 2 8.44 -21.95 0.06
CA GLU A 2 8.33 -20.70 -0.69
C GLU A 2 8.69 -19.61 0.30
N GLN A 3 9.95 -19.17 0.28
CA GLN A 3 10.31 -17.96 1.01
C GLN A 3 9.65 -16.80 0.28
N THR A 4 8.48 -16.38 0.75
CA THR A 4 7.91 -15.09 0.35
C THR A 4 8.92 -14.02 0.78
N ILE A 5 9.70 -13.52 -0.19
CA ILE A 5 10.58 -12.37 0.02
C ILE A 5 9.74 -11.28 0.66
N ASP A 6 10.23 -10.68 1.75
CA ASP A 6 9.54 -9.57 2.41
C ASP A 6 9.24 -8.51 1.34
N PRO A 7 7.96 -8.25 1.02
CA PRO A 7 7.60 -7.29 -0.03
C PRO A 7 8.12 -5.89 0.27
N THR A 8 8.50 -5.61 1.53
CA THR A 8 9.16 -4.36 1.89
C THR A 8 10.63 -4.25 1.45
N LEU A 9 11.25 -5.33 0.92
CA LEU A 9 12.57 -5.28 0.29
C LEU A 9 12.52 -5.08 -1.22
N GLY A 10 11.35 -5.22 -1.84
CA GLY A 10 11.17 -5.14 -3.29
C GLY A 10 11.91 -3.98 -3.96
N PRO A 11 11.74 -2.72 -3.51
CA PRO A 11 12.34 -1.56 -4.17
C PRO A 11 13.87 -1.61 -4.21
N VAL A 12 14.50 -2.16 -3.19
CA VAL A 12 15.96 -2.32 -3.13
C VAL A 12 16.44 -3.32 -4.18
N LEU A 13 15.66 -4.38 -4.39
CA LEU A 13 15.93 -5.42 -5.38
C LEU A 13 15.67 -4.92 -6.81
N ALA A 14 14.63 -4.11 -7.00
CA ALA A 14 14.22 -3.59 -8.30
C ALA A 14 14.99 -2.33 -8.74
N ARG A 15 15.86 -1.75 -7.90
CA ARG A 15 16.46 -0.41 -8.10
C ARG A 15 17.24 -0.19 -9.41
N THR A 16 17.64 -1.25 -10.09
CA THR A 16 18.33 -1.21 -11.39
C THR A 16 17.51 -1.82 -12.53
N GLY A 17 16.22 -2.11 -12.29
CA GLY A 17 15.29 -2.60 -13.30
C GLY A 17 14.80 -1.49 -14.23
N ASP A 18 13.91 -1.85 -15.16
CA ASP A 18 13.20 -0.86 -15.97
C ASP A 18 12.24 0.00 -15.11
N GLU A 19 11.77 1.11 -15.67
CA GLU A 19 10.90 2.04 -14.94
C GLU A 19 9.65 1.34 -14.38
N ARG A 20 9.03 0.47 -15.19
CA ARG A 20 7.85 -0.29 -14.78
C ARG A 20 8.16 -1.16 -13.57
N ALA A 21 9.24 -1.95 -13.59
CA ALA A 21 9.63 -2.84 -12.51
C ALA A 21 9.92 -2.06 -11.22
N VAL A 22 10.60 -0.93 -11.32
CA VAL A 22 10.86 -0.04 -10.17
C VAL A 22 9.53 0.45 -9.57
N LEU A 23 8.65 1.03 -10.40
CA LEU A 23 7.38 1.62 -9.93
C LEU A 23 6.43 0.58 -9.34
N THR A 24 6.27 -0.58 -9.98
CA THR A 24 5.42 -1.66 -9.44
C THR A 24 5.99 -2.21 -8.14
N SER A 25 7.32 -2.29 -8.02
CA SER A 25 7.94 -2.74 -6.78
C SER A 25 7.73 -1.76 -5.62
N PHE A 26 7.77 -0.44 -5.87
CA PHE A 26 7.41 0.56 -4.87
C PHE A 26 5.94 0.50 -4.47
N LEU A 27 5.05 0.25 -5.44
CA LEU A 27 3.63 0.08 -5.15
C LEU A 27 3.37 -1.11 -4.21
N ASP A 28 3.98 -2.27 -4.49
CA ASP A 28 3.84 -3.47 -3.66
C ASP A 28 4.48 -3.28 -2.27
N PHE A 29 5.61 -2.58 -2.20
CA PHE A 29 6.22 -2.15 -0.93
C PHE A 29 5.24 -1.33 -0.08
N HIS A 30 4.61 -0.31 -0.66
CA HIS A 30 3.72 0.57 0.10
C HIS A 30 2.45 -0.16 0.58
N ARG A 31 1.89 -1.06 -0.25
CA ARG A 31 0.78 -1.93 0.17
C ARG A 31 1.17 -2.78 1.37
N ALA A 32 2.34 -3.42 1.32
CA ALA A 32 2.85 -4.23 2.41
C ALA A 32 3.10 -3.42 3.68
N VAL A 33 3.67 -2.22 3.57
CA VAL A 33 3.89 -1.33 4.72
C VAL A 33 2.59 -0.94 5.40
N VAL A 34 1.55 -0.59 4.63
CA VAL A 34 0.23 -0.25 5.20
C VAL A 34 -0.35 -1.44 5.97
N VAL A 35 -0.36 -2.64 5.36
CA VAL A 35 -0.84 -3.85 6.03
C VAL A 35 -0.02 -4.15 7.29
N ARG A 36 1.31 -4.03 7.22
CA ARG A 36 2.18 -4.26 8.37
C ARG A 36 1.91 -3.29 9.52
N LYS A 37 1.70 -2.00 9.23
CA LYS A 37 1.40 -0.97 10.24
C LYS A 37 0.05 -1.17 10.93
N LEU A 38 -0.91 -1.78 10.24
CA LEU A 38 -2.27 -1.98 10.74
C LEU A 38 -2.48 -3.37 11.36
N ARG A 39 -1.52 -4.27 11.26
CA ARG A 39 -1.62 -5.64 11.78
C ARG A 39 -1.83 -5.61 13.30
N GLY A 40 -2.90 -6.27 13.76
CA GLY A 40 -3.25 -6.35 15.19
C GLY A 40 -3.99 -5.13 15.75
N LEU A 41 -4.32 -4.15 14.91
CA LEU A 41 -5.11 -2.98 15.31
C LEU A 41 -6.58 -3.37 15.51
N SER A 42 -7.21 -2.85 16.58
CA SER A 42 -8.64 -3.04 16.80
C SER A 42 -9.49 -2.18 15.86
N ASP A 43 -10.72 -2.59 15.58
CA ASP A 43 -11.70 -1.80 14.81
C ASP A 43 -12.00 -0.45 15.45
N ALA A 44 -12.03 -0.40 16.78
CA ALA A 44 -12.26 0.83 17.53
C ALA A 44 -11.10 1.82 17.32
N ASP A 45 -9.86 1.35 17.41
CA ASP A 45 -8.68 2.18 17.14
C ASP A 45 -8.58 2.59 15.68
N ALA A 46 -8.95 1.71 14.74
CA ALA A 46 -8.95 2.01 13.31
C ALA A 46 -9.91 3.15 12.94
N ARG A 47 -11.03 3.27 13.67
CA ARG A 47 -12.04 4.33 13.50
C ARG A 47 -11.73 5.60 14.28
N ARG A 48 -10.74 5.57 15.17
CA ARG A 48 -10.39 6.73 16.00
C ARG A 48 -9.78 7.84 15.14
N ARG A 49 -10.22 9.07 15.39
CA ARG A 49 -9.64 10.29 14.82
C ARG A 49 -8.51 10.77 15.73
N LEU A 50 -7.29 10.86 15.18
CA LEU A 50 -6.09 11.25 15.92
C LEU A 50 -5.54 12.62 15.50
N VAL A 51 -6.17 13.26 14.52
CA VAL A 51 -5.74 14.54 13.95
C VAL A 51 -6.94 15.48 13.79
N PRO A 52 -6.73 16.80 13.66
CA PRO A 52 -7.82 17.77 13.48
C PRO A 52 -8.61 17.62 12.18
N SER A 53 -8.22 16.80 11.21
CA SER A 53 -9.05 16.43 10.06
C SER A 53 -9.92 15.21 10.38
N ALA A 54 -10.95 14.91 9.58
CA ALA A 54 -11.77 13.70 9.74
C ALA A 54 -11.04 12.38 9.38
N THR A 55 -9.71 12.39 9.31
CA THR A 55 -8.90 11.24 8.92
C THR A 55 -8.91 10.17 10.01
N THR A 56 -9.18 8.93 9.59
CA THR A 56 -9.08 7.72 10.41
C THR A 56 -8.24 6.68 9.66
N LEU A 57 -7.67 5.69 10.35
CA LEU A 57 -6.85 4.65 9.69
C LEU A 57 -7.69 3.80 8.73
N VAL A 58 -8.92 3.46 9.12
CA VAL A 58 -9.86 2.77 8.21
C VAL A 58 -10.24 3.63 7.01
N GLY A 59 -10.40 4.94 7.21
CA GLY A 59 -10.64 5.90 6.13
C GLY A 59 -9.47 5.97 5.15
N LEU A 60 -8.23 5.93 5.68
CA LEU A 60 -7.02 5.93 4.86
C LEU A 60 -6.91 4.65 4.01
N VAL A 61 -7.15 3.47 4.59
CA VAL A 61 -7.16 2.21 3.82
C VAL A 61 -8.20 2.25 2.71
N LYS A 62 -9.44 2.68 3.04
CA LYS A 62 -10.50 2.83 2.05
C LYS A 62 -10.11 3.79 0.92
N HIS A 63 -9.47 4.91 1.27
CA HIS A 63 -9.01 5.89 0.29
C HIS A 63 -7.94 5.29 -0.64
N LEU A 64 -6.91 4.63 -0.10
CA LEU A 64 -5.86 3.99 -0.90
C LEU A 64 -6.43 2.94 -1.86
N THR A 65 -7.37 2.10 -1.39
CA THR A 65 -8.06 1.14 -2.26
C THR A 65 -8.86 1.82 -3.36
N LEU A 66 -9.51 2.95 -3.08
CA LEU A 66 -10.25 3.72 -4.08
C LEU A 66 -9.31 4.33 -5.13
N VAL A 67 -8.17 4.89 -4.71
CA VAL A 67 -7.15 5.41 -5.62
C VAL A 67 -6.72 4.30 -6.59
N GLU A 68 -6.31 3.14 -6.10
CA GLU A 68 -5.90 2.03 -6.96
C GLU A 68 -6.99 1.60 -7.95
N ARG A 69 -8.24 1.49 -7.48
CA ARG A 69 -9.39 1.10 -8.32
C ARG A 69 -9.72 2.12 -9.40
N ASN A 70 -9.49 3.41 -9.16
CA ASN A 70 -9.82 4.46 -10.12
C ASN A 70 -8.70 4.69 -11.15
N TRP A 71 -7.45 4.62 -10.70
CA TRP A 71 -6.31 4.97 -11.55
C TRP A 71 -5.84 3.80 -12.41
N PHE A 72 -5.84 2.55 -11.93
CA PHE A 72 -5.32 1.44 -12.73
C PHE A 72 -6.10 1.13 -13.99
N PRO A 73 -7.46 1.10 -13.99
CA PRO A 73 -8.18 0.90 -15.24
C PRO A 73 -7.92 2.02 -16.26
N THR A 74 -7.62 3.23 -15.79
CA THR A 74 -7.37 4.38 -16.68
C THR A 74 -5.92 4.43 -17.18
N LEU A 75 -4.95 4.13 -16.32
CA LEU A 75 -3.51 4.25 -16.62
C LEU A 75 -2.87 2.96 -17.15
N LEU A 76 -3.50 1.80 -16.89
CA LEU A 76 -3.00 0.48 -17.31
C LEU A 76 -3.92 -0.18 -18.35
N ALA A 77 -4.95 0.52 -18.82
CA ALA A 77 -5.67 0.08 -20.02
C ALA A 77 -4.73 0.11 -21.24
N PRO A 78 -4.81 -0.91 -22.12
CA PRO A 78 -3.99 -0.98 -23.32
C PRO A 78 -4.31 0.11 -24.34
#